data_AF-A0A370WYU4-F1
#
_entry.id   AF-A0A370WYU4-F1
#
_cell.length_a   1.000
_cell.length_b   1.000
_cell.length_c   1.000
_cell.angle_alpha   90.00
_cell.angle_beta   90.00
_cell.angle_gamma   90.00
#
_symmetry.space_group_name_H-M   'P 1'
#
loop_
_entity.id
_entity.type
_entity.pdbx_description
1 polymer ?
#
loop_
_entity_poly.entity_id
_entity_poly.type
_entity_poly.pdbx_seq_one_letter_code
_entity_poly.pdbx_strand_id
1 'polypeptide(L)'
;MRMGGAMDEATNWSVTLTGKTVAGQDPQTAWQSAAEMMKLEPDTFRTRILDRVPLTLKAVTQSAALGQHDALINCGADAVALANPSGRYLWLQQDGEVRGPVSEAYVRHAIDSGSLDRQTRACIKGEHTWQTLEAALPLAPLPLHLEDDVPPPAAVAEAKPAAYVDAMRMDAVDVAEPLSRHVHLLPEYAAGMYGGFWMRLAAYLVDSLLISVAFIVVFMFLGLMLPHRSAVDGQPQILPGLIAIALVFSVWLYFPLWESSSKQATPGKLALGLLVTNENGDRIGFWHSFGRFLGKFISGLILNIGYMMAGWTSRKQALHDLMAGTFVVRKHALEAWQQGDSSDQRTAAPPMPAWAIVLVVIGGGFFLLIPILAAIAIPAYQSYLTRAQTTEAIVVTQNAKTAVTNYLLTNGTPPADNRQAGLDSPDQLHGRYVSSVSVVDGAVIASFGGQATPMLRDKHITLTPSLQGRAINWTCASEDIPNQYLPPMCRTQ
;
A
#
# COMPACT_ATOMS: atom_id res chain seq x y z
N MET A 1 -59.19 -14.45 -34.56
CA MET A 1 -58.11 -14.92 -33.67
C MET A 1 -56.89 -14.06 -33.95
N ARG A 2 -56.60 -13.09 -33.07
CA ARG A 2 -55.36 -12.30 -33.12
C ARG A 2 -54.25 -13.15 -32.53
N MET A 3 -53.13 -13.31 -33.25
CA MET A 3 -51.84 -13.63 -32.65
C MET A 3 -50.86 -12.56 -33.11
N GLY A 4 -50.70 -11.53 -32.26
CA GLY A 4 -49.57 -10.61 -32.34
C GLY A 4 -48.36 -11.30 -31.74
N GLY A 5 -47.30 -11.47 -32.52
CA GLY A 5 -45.97 -11.74 -32.02
C GLY A 5 -45.37 -10.43 -31.52
N ALA A 6 -45.15 -10.33 -30.23
CA ALA A 6 -44.37 -9.25 -29.63
C ALA A 6 -42.95 -9.29 -30.22
N MET A 7 -42.58 -8.28 -31.01
CA MET A 7 -41.18 -8.03 -31.35
C MET A 7 -40.49 -7.47 -30.10
N ASP A 8 -39.45 -8.17 -29.67
CA ASP A 8 -38.68 -7.93 -28.44
C ASP A 8 -38.26 -6.45 -28.27
N GLU A 9 -38.54 -5.90 -27.08
CA GLU A 9 -38.06 -4.61 -26.55
C GLU A 9 -36.52 -4.54 -26.36
N ALA A 10 -35.75 -5.53 -26.84
CA ALA A 10 -34.31 -5.66 -26.62
C ALA A 10 -33.44 -5.17 -27.79
N THR A 11 -34.01 -4.50 -28.80
CA THR A 11 -33.22 -3.99 -29.93
C THR A 11 -32.61 -2.62 -29.58
N ASN A 12 -31.28 -2.53 -29.50
CA ASN A 12 -30.59 -1.26 -29.27
C ASN A 12 -30.72 -0.36 -30.51
N TRP A 13 -31.32 0.82 -30.36
CA TRP A 13 -31.37 1.83 -31.42
C TRP A 13 -30.21 2.81 -31.29
N SER A 14 -29.76 3.34 -32.42
CA SER A 14 -28.65 4.30 -32.48
C SER A 14 -28.99 5.48 -33.37
N VAL A 15 -28.63 6.69 -32.94
CA VAL A 15 -28.81 7.93 -33.71
C VAL A 15 -27.45 8.42 -34.17
N THR A 16 -27.28 8.62 -35.47
CA THR A 16 -26.00 9.04 -36.07
C THR A 16 -26.15 10.40 -36.72
N LEU A 17 -25.33 11.35 -36.26
CA LEU A 17 -25.17 12.65 -36.91
C LEU A 17 -24.36 12.47 -38.19
N THR A 18 -24.88 12.91 -39.32
CA THR A 18 -24.23 12.70 -40.63
C THR A 18 -23.15 13.75 -40.91
N GLY A 19 -23.20 14.89 -40.22
CA GLY A 19 -22.36 16.05 -40.49
C GLY A 19 -22.89 16.99 -41.58
N LYS A 20 -24.06 16.66 -42.15
CA LYS A 20 -24.79 17.55 -43.06
C LYS A 20 -25.83 18.35 -42.27
N THR A 21 -26.34 19.40 -42.88
CA THR A 21 -27.50 20.14 -42.38
C THR A 21 -28.72 19.79 -43.22
N VAL A 22 -29.91 19.94 -42.62
CA VAL A 22 -31.17 19.74 -43.34
C VAL A 22 -31.23 20.73 -44.51
N ALA A 23 -31.70 20.26 -45.68
CA ALA A 23 -31.70 21.06 -46.90
C ALA A 23 -32.41 22.42 -46.69
N GLY A 24 -31.70 23.51 -47.00
CA GLY A 24 -32.21 24.88 -46.85
C GLY A 24 -31.97 25.54 -45.49
N GLN A 25 -31.37 24.85 -44.52
CA GLN A 25 -30.96 25.43 -43.24
C GLN A 25 -29.53 25.99 -43.31
N ASP A 26 -29.32 27.14 -42.65
CA ASP A 26 -27.99 27.74 -42.51
C ASP A 26 -27.11 26.87 -41.59
N PRO A 27 -25.94 26.39 -42.06
CA PRO A 27 -25.08 25.51 -41.27
C PRO A 27 -24.63 26.11 -39.94
N GLN A 28 -24.35 27.41 -39.89
CA GLN A 28 -23.86 28.04 -38.66
C GLN A 28 -24.95 28.08 -37.59
N THR A 29 -26.16 28.47 -37.98
CA THR A 29 -27.33 28.49 -37.09
C THR A 29 -27.69 27.08 -36.62
N ALA A 30 -27.69 26.10 -37.52
CA ALA A 30 -28.05 24.73 -37.20
C ALA A 30 -27.10 24.10 -36.16
N TRP A 31 -25.79 24.29 -36.34
CA TRP A 31 -24.80 23.76 -35.41
C TRP A 31 -24.78 24.49 -34.06
N GLN A 32 -25.10 25.78 -34.03
CA GLN A 32 -25.31 26.50 -32.78
C GLN A 32 -26.52 25.97 -32.01
N SER A 33 -27.67 25.79 -32.68
CA SER A 33 -28.87 25.21 -32.05
C SER A 33 -28.62 23.77 -31.56
N ALA A 34 -27.85 22.96 -32.30
CA ALA A 34 -27.46 21.63 -31.85
C ALA A 34 -26.53 21.66 -30.63
N ALA A 35 -25.57 22.58 -30.57
CA ALA A 35 -24.69 22.76 -29.41
C ALA A 35 -25.49 23.15 -28.14
N GLU A 36 -26.43 24.09 -28.28
CA GLU A 36 -27.33 24.50 -27.19
C GLU A 36 -28.23 23.36 -26.73
N MET A 37 -28.81 22.59 -27.66
CA MET A 37 -29.61 21.41 -27.35
C MET A 37 -28.82 20.39 -26.51
N MET A 38 -27.54 20.20 -26.84
CA MET A 38 -26.63 19.30 -26.12
C MET A 38 -25.99 19.91 -24.88
N LYS A 39 -26.26 21.20 -24.59
CA LYS A 39 -25.67 21.96 -23.47
C LYS A 39 -24.13 21.97 -23.49
N LEU A 40 -23.56 22.11 -24.68
CA LEU A 40 -22.11 22.21 -24.88
C LEU A 40 -21.73 23.63 -25.30
N GLU A 41 -20.60 24.13 -24.80
CA GLU A 41 -20.01 25.37 -25.33
C GLU A 41 -19.65 25.19 -26.82
N PRO A 42 -19.78 26.23 -27.67
CA PRO A 42 -19.57 26.12 -29.12
C PRO A 42 -18.23 25.48 -29.52
N ASP A 43 -17.13 25.83 -28.86
CA ASP A 43 -15.80 25.29 -29.14
C ASP A 43 -15.68 23.81 -28.71
N THR A 44 -16.32 23.45 -27.60
CA THR A 44 -16.38 22.06 -27.13
C THR A 44 -17.25 21.19 -28.04
N PHE A 45 -18.37 21.74 -28.53
CA PHE A 45 -19.23 21.05 -29.49
C PHE A 45 -18.50 20.82 -30.82
N ARG A 46 -17.77 21.83 -31.31
CA ARG A 46 -16.99 21.70 -32.54
C ARG A 46 -15.96 20.58 -32.46
N THR A 47 -15.08 20.65 -31.46
CA THR A 47 -13.98 19.69 -31.29
C THR A 47 -14.48 18.28 -30.97
N ARG A 48 -15.53 18.12 -30.14
CA ARG A 48 -16.00 16.78 -29.72
C ARG A 48 -16.97 16.14 -30.70
N ILE A 49 -17.71 16.92 -31.47
CA ILE A 49 -18.81 16.44 -32.33
C ILE A 49 -18.53 16.79 -33.79
N LEU A 50 -18.46 18.07 -34.15
CA LEU A 50 -18.41 18.49 -35.56
C LEU A 50 -17.16 18.02 -36.30
N ASP A 51 -16.00 18.01 -35.64
CA ASP A 51 -14.75 17.57 -36.27
C ASP A 51 -14.72 16.03 -36.45
N ARG A 52 -15.72 15.31 -35.91
CA ARG A 52 -15.76 13.83 -35.86
C ARG A 52 -16.94 13.21 -36.59
N VAL A 53 -17.83 14.03 -37.17
CA VAL A 53 -18.99 13.54 -37.94
C VAL A 53 -18.56 12.84 -39.24
N PRO A 54 -19.16 11.70 -39.62
CA PRO A 54 -20.35 11.10 -39.02
C PRO A 54 -20.08 10.44 -37.66
N LEU A 55 -20.98 10.66 -36.69
CA LEU A 55 -20.80 10.25 -35.29
C LEU A 55 -22.10 9.68 -34.70
N THR A 56 -22.04 8.46 -34.18
CA THR A 56 -23.17 7.81 -33.52
C THR A 56 -23.23 8.14 -32.03
N LEU A 57 -24.37 8.66 -31.61
CA LEU A 57 -24.71 8.93 -30.22
C LEU A 57 -24.99 7.62 -29.45
N LYS A 58 -25.01 7.70 -28.11
CA LYS A 58 -25.20 6.54 -27.24
C LYS A 58 -26.45 5.75 -27.63
N ALA A 59 -26.35 4.42 -27.60
CA ALA A 59 -27.51 3.57 -27.87
C ALA A 59 -28.63 3.83 -26.85
N VAL A 60 -29.86 3.91 -27.35
CA VAL A 60 -31.08 4.18 -26.57
C VAL A 60 -32.22 3.28 -27.05
N THR A 61 -33.35 3.32 -26.34
CA THR A 61 -34.59 2.64 -26.78
C THR A 61 -35.11 3.26 -28.08
N GLN A 62 -35.96 2.52 -28.81
CA GLN A 62 -36.55 3.01 -30.07
C GLN A 62 -37.25 4.37 -29.92
N SER A 63 -38.11 4.52 -28.92
CA SER A 63 -38.85 5.76 -28.67
C SER A 63 -37.93 6.93 -28.34
N ALA A 64 -36.85 6.68 -27.58
CA ALA A 64 -35.85 7.68 -27.29
C ALA A 64 -35.05 8.06 -28.55
N ALA A 65 -34.63 7.09 -29.37
CA ALA A 65 -33.86 7.31 -30.60
C ALA A 65 -34.62 8.20 -31.59
N LEU A 66 -35.90 7.91 -31.82
CA LEU A 66 -36.76 8.72 -32.68
C LEU A 66 -36.92 10.14 -32.11
N GLY A 67 -37.11 10.27 -30.81
CA GLY A 67 -37.15 11.58 -30.15
C GLY A 67 -35.84 12.39 -30.30
N GLN A 68 -34.67 11.76 -30.18
CA GLN A 68 -33.40 12.48 -30.38
C GLN A 68 -33.19 12.86 -31.85
N HIS A 69 -33.56 11.98 -32.78
CA HIS A 69 -33.53 12.27 -34.21
C HIS A 69 -34.37 13.50 -34.53
N ASP A 70 -35.63 13.54 -34.09
CA ASP A 70 -36.53 14.66 -34.38
C ASP A 70 -36.02 15.96 -33.74
N ALA A 71 -35.46 15.89 -32.53
CA ALA A 71 -34.83 17.05 -31.90
C ALA A 71 -33.65 17.60 -32.71
N LEU A 72 -32.79 16.73 -33.26
CA LEU A 72 -31.65 17.12 -34.09
C LEU A 72 -32.10 17.71 -35.43
N ILE A 73 -33.09 17.10 -36.08
CA ILE A 73 -33.68 17.61 -37.33
C ILE A 73 -34.31 18.98 -37.10
N ASN A 74 -35.00 19.19 -35.97
CA ASN A 74 -35.56 20.49 -35.59
C ASN A 74 -34.50 21.56 -35.31
N CYS A 75 -33.31 21.16 -34.86
CA CYS A 75 -32.13 22.03 -34.78
C CYS A 75 -31.47 22.28 -36.15
N GLY A 76 -31.94 21.65 -37.24
CA GLY A 76 -31.36 21.78 -38.58
C GLY A 76 -30.14 20.87 -38.83
N ALA A 77 -29.80 19.99 -37.89
CA ALA A 77 -28.72 19.01 -38.03
C ALA A 77 -29.27 17.71 -38.64
N ASP A 78 -28.64 17.22 -39.72
CA ASP A 78 -29.04 15.98 -40.35
C ASP A 78 -28.57 14.77 -39.53
N ALA A 79 -29.50 13.86 -39.24
CA ALA A 79 -29.28 12.70 -38.39
C ALA A 79 -30.09 11.51 -38.90
N VAL A 80 -29.63 10.29 -38.60
CA VAL A 80 -30.29 9.05 -39.00
C VAL A 80 -30.44 8.15 -37.77
N ALA A 81 -31.67 7.71 -37.50
CA ALA A 81 -31.97 6.74 -36.43
C ALA A 81 -32.17 5.33 -37.02
N LEU A 82 -31.37 4.36 -36.59
CA LEU A 82 -31.43 2.98 -37.07
C LEU A 82 -31.34 1.99 -35.90
N ALA A 83 -32.05 0.87 -36.02
CA ALA A 83 -31.85 -0.29 -35.18
C ALA A 83 -30.44 -0.88 -35.39
N ASN A 84 -29.68 -1.04 -34.31
CA ASN A 84 -28.35 -1.63 -34.33
C ASN A 84 -28.30 -2.90 -33.46
N PRO A 85 -28.90 -4.01 -33.91
CA PRO A 85 -28.94 -5.26 -33.16
C PRO A 85 -27.54 -5.84 -32.89
N SER A 86 -26.56 -5.52 -33.73
CA SER A 86 -25.17 -5.99 -33.57
C SER A 86 -24.45 -5.36 -32.38
N GLY A 87 -24.86 -4.15 -31.95
CA GLY A 87 -24.11 -3.33 -31.00
C GLY A 87 -22.70 -2.94 -31.44
N ARG A 88 -22.30 -3.23 -32.69
CA ARG A 88 -20.96 -2.94 -33.21
C ARG A 88 -20.87 -1.50 -33.69
N TYR A 89 -19.69 -0.94 -33.50
CA TYR A 89 -19.32 0.41 -33.93
C TYR A 89 -18.01 0.35 -34.72
N LEU A 90 -17.82 1.27 -35.65
CA LEU A 90 -16.67 1.34 -36.53
C LEU A 90 -16.11 2.77 -36.56
N TRP A 91 -14.81 2.89 -36.74
CA TRP A 91 -14.13 4.12 -37.12
C TRP A 91 -13.94 4.13 -38.63
N LEU A 92 -14.14 5.27 -39.27
CA LEU A 92 -13.99 5.43 -40.72
C LEU A 92 -12.79 6.33 -41.00
N GLN A 93 -12.01 6.01 -42.04
CA GLN A 93 -10.97 6.89 -42.55
C GLN A 93 -11.47 7.58 -43.82
N GLN A 94 -11.76 8.88 -43.74
CA GLN A 94 -12.22 9.71 -44.85
C GLN A 94 -11.31 10.93 -45.00
N ASP A 95 -10.87 11.22 -46.24
CA ASP A 95 -10.00 12.36 -46.55
C ASP A 95 -8.70 12.43 -45.73
N GLY A 96 -8.19 11.28 -45.30
CA GLY A 96 -6.98 11.16 -44.46
C GLY A 96 -7.23 11.31 -42.95
N GLU A 97 -8.43 11.69 -42.54
CA GLU A 97 -8.85 11.84 -41.14
C GLU A 97 -9.65 10.63 -40.65
N VAL A 98 -9.58 10.37 -39.33
CA VAL A 98 -10.36 9.31 -38.68
C VAL A 98 -11.60 9.92 -38.04
N ARG A 99 -12.78 9.44 -38.45
CA ARG A 99 -14.10 9.94 -38.03
C ARG A 99 -14.93 8.82 -37.39
N GLY A 100 -15.92 9.18 -36.60
CA GLY A 100 -16.73 8.24 -35.81
C GLY A 100 -16.54 8.36 -34.29
N PRO A 101 -16.99 7.36 -33.52
CA PRO A 101 -17.46 6.04 -33.96
C PRO A 101 -18.86 6.07 -34.57
N VAL A 102 -19.08 5.26 -35.61
CA VAL A 102 -20.39 5.06 -36.27
C VAL A 102 -20.94 3.65 -36.03
N SER A 103 -22.25 3.47 -35.94
CA SER A 103 -22.84 2.12 -35.81
C SER A 103 -22.72 1.32 -37.11
N GLU A 104 -22.62 0.00 -37.00
CA GLU A 104 -22.65 -0.89 -38.18
C GLU A 104 -23.92 -0.66 -39.03
N ALA A 105 -25.06 -0.43 -38.38
CA ALA A 105 -26.33 -0.14 -39.06
C ALA A 105 -26.23 1.11 -39.95
N TYR A 106 -25.62 2.18 -39.45
CA TYR A 106 -25.38 3.39 -40.24
C TYR A 106 -24.41 3.13 -41.39
N VAL A 107 -23.32 2.40 -41.15
CA VAL A 107 -22.34 2.08 -42.20
C VAL A 107 -23.00 1.32 -43.36
N ARG A 108 -23.84 0.34 -43.05
CA ARG A 108 -24.60 -0.42 -44.07
C ARG A 108 -25.55 0.49 -44.84
N HIS A 109 -26.35 1.30 -44.13
CA HIS A 109 -27.24 2.28 -44.74
C HIS A 109 -26.48 3.31 -45.61
N ALA A 110 -25.29 3.73 -45.19
CA ALA A 110 -24.45 4.67 -45.92
C ALA A 110 -23.88 4.07 -47.21
N ILE A 111 -23.49 2.79 -47.19
CA ILE A 111 -23.08 2.04 -48.37
C ILE A 111 -24.27 1.87 -49.34
N ASP A 112 -25.45 1.50 -48.82
CA ASP A 112 -26.64 1.26 -49.64
C ASP A 112 -27.20 2.54 -50.28
N SER A 113 -27.10 3.67 -49.57
CA SER A 113 -27.45 5.00 -50.08
C SER A 113 -26.39 5.61 -51.01
N GLY A 114 -25.25 4.93 -51.20
CA GLY A 114 -24.13 5.42 -52.04
C GLY A 114 -23.35 6.58 -51.43
N SER A 115 -23.55 6.88 -50.14
CA SER A 115 -22.83 7.95 -49.43
C SER A 115 -21.47 7.51 -48.87
N LEU A 116 -21.18 6.21 -48.84
CA LEU A 116 -19.91 5.64 -48.37
C LEU A 116 -19.41 4.55 -49.34
N ASP A 117 -18.15 4.64 -49.77
CA ASP A 117 -17.53 3.64 -50.66
C ASP A 117 -17.17 2.37 -49.87
N ARG A 118 -17.40 1.19 -50.46
CA ARG A 118 -17.04 -0.13 -49.90
C ARG A 118 -15.53 -0.29 -49.69
N GLN A 119 -14.71 0.44 -50.45
CA GLN A 119 -13.26 0.47 -50.29
C GLN A 119 -12.77 1.42 -49.19
N THR A 120 -13.68 2.18 -48.54
CA THR A 120 -13.31 3.04 -47.41
C THR A 120 -12.67 2.18 -46.32
N ARG A 121 -11.54 2.66 -45.76
CA ARG A 121 -10.86 1.96 -44.68
C ARG A 121 -11.63 2.19 -43.39
N ALA A 122 -11.90 1.11 -42.68
CA ALA A 122 -12.58 1.11 -41.40
C ALA A 122 -11.87 0.22 -40.39
N CYS A 123 -12.10 0.52 -39.11
CA CYS A 123 -11.63 -0.28 -37.99
C CYS A 123 -12.79 -0.50 -37.03
N ILE A 124 -13.08 -1.75 -36.66
CA ILE A 124 -14.12 -2.04 -35.67
C ILE A 124 -13.66 -1.47 -34.33
N LYS A 125 -14.58 -0.82 -33.60
CA LYS A 125 -14.31 -0.22 -32.29
C LYS A 125 -13.92 -1.33 -31.30
N GLY A 126 -12.68 -1.27 -30.80
CA GLY A 126 -12.10 -2.30 -29.93
C GLY A 126 -11.10 -3.20 -30.65
N GLU A 127 -11.07 -3.17 -31.97
CA GLU A 127 -10.02 -3.79 -32.79
C GLU A 127 -8.99 -2.74 -33.22
N HIS A 128 -7.81 -3.19 -33.67
CA HIS A 128 -6.71 -2.32 -34.12
C HIS A 128 -6.36 -2.52 -35.61
N THR A 129 -7.14 -3.32 -36.32
CA THR A 129 -6.88 -3.69 -37.71
C THR A 129 -7.71 -2.83 -38.66
N TRP A 130 -7.02 -2.01 -39.43
CA TRP A 130 -7.63 -1.22 -40.51
C TRP A 130 -7.79 -2.08 -41.76
N GLN A 131 -9.04 -2.27 -42.18
CA GLN A 131 -9.41 -3.07 -43.34
C GLN A 131 -10.46 -2.34 -44.16
N THR A 132 -10.73 -2.77 -45.39
CA THR A 132 -11.82 -2.19 -46.19
C THR A 132 -13.16 -2.53 -45.54
N LEU A 133 -14.18 -1.68 -45.72
CA LEU A 133 -15.52 -1.95 -45.19
C LEU A 133 -16.09 -3.29 -45.65
N GLU A 134 -15.80 -3.68 -46.90
CA GLU A 134 -16.17 -4.99 -47.44
C GLU A 134 -15.51 -6.17 -46.68
N ALA A 135 -14.26 -6.02 -46.25
CA ALA A 135 -13.57 -7.03 -45.46
C ALA A 135 -14.00 -7.03 -43.98
N ALA A 136 -14.29 -5.86 -43.41
CA ALA A 136 -14.70 -5.70 -42.01
C ALA A 136 -16.13 -6.18 -41.74
N LEU A 137 -17.02 -6.14 -42.74
CA LEU A 137 -18.42 -6.54 -42.62
C LEU A 137 -18.71 -7.67 -43.62
N PRO A 138 -18.70 -8.95 -43.21
CA PRO A 138 -19.22 -10.03 -44.04
C PRO A 138 -20.72 -9.77 -44.26
N LEU A 139 -21.06 -9.31 -45.46
CA LEU A 139 -22.40 -8.83 -45.82
C LEU A 139 -23.36 -10.02 -46.00
N ALA A 140 -24.09 -10.39 -44.95
CA ALA A 140 -25.47 -10.86 -45.13
C ALA A 140 -26.40 -9.62 -45.14
N PRO A 141 -27.36 -9.51 -46.07
CA PRO A 141 -28.37 -8.46 -46.00
C PRO A 141 -29.29 -8.68 -44.79
N LEU A 142 -29.54 -7.65 -43.99
CA LEU A 142 -30.65 -7.66 -43.03
C LEU A 142 -31.97 -7.49 -43.80
N PRO A 143 -33.05 -8.22 -43.45
CA PRO A 143 -34.34 -8.02 -44.10
C PRO A 143 -34.90 -6.63 -43.76
N LEU A 144 -35.11 -5.83 -44.80
CA LEU A 144 -35.92 -4.62 -44.77
C LEU A 144 -37.40 -5.03 -44.66
N HIS A 145 -37.96 -4.97 -43.46
CA HIS A 145 -39.41 -4.83 -43.30
C HIS A 145 -39.71 -3.50 -42.63
N LEU A 146 -39.92 -2.49 -43.47
CA LEU A 146 -40.79 -1.37 -43.19
C LEU A 146 -42.21 -1.88 -43.51
N GLU A 147 -42.98 -2.24 -42.50
CA GLU A 147 -44.43 -2.30 -42.64
C GLU A 147 -44.98 -0.90 -42.35
N ASP A 148 -45.44 -0.27 -43.42
CA ASP A 148 -46.25 0.94 -43.43
C ASP A 148 -47.55 0.70 -42.66
N ASP A 149 -47.59 1.08 -41.38
CA ASP A 149 -48.84 1.38 -40.67
C ASP A 149 -48.53 2.18 -39.39
N VAL A 150 -48.40 3.50 -39.54
CA VAL A 150 -48.42 4.43 -38.41
C VAL A 150 -49.88 4.83 -38.16
N PRO A 151 -50.51 4.42 -37.03
CA PRO A 151 -51.79 4.99 -36.64
C PRO A 151 -51.62 6.48 -36.28
N PRO A 152 -52.64 7.32 -36.48
CA PRO A 152 -52.53 8.75 -36.21
C PRO A 152 -52.15 9.02 -34.75
N PRO A 153 -51.41 10.10 -34.46
CA PRO A 153 -50.81 10.31 -33.15
C PRO A 153 -51.90 10.40 -32.08
N ALA A 154 -51.93 9.40 -31.19
CA ALA A 154 -52.63 9.54 -29.92
C ALA A 154 -51.92 10.62 -29.10
N ALA A 155 -52.72 11.54 -28.55
CA ALA A 155 -52.28 12.73 -27.84
C ALA A 155 -51.09 12.46 -26.92
N VAL A 156 -49.99 13.16 -27.18
CA VAL A 156 -48.79 13.20 -26.36
C VAL A 156 -49.19 13.75 -25.00
N ALA A 157 -49.17 12.90 -23.97
CA ALA A 157 -49.11 13.38 -22.60
C ALA A 157 -47.77 14.12 -22.43
N GLU A 158 -47.83 15.41 -22.16
CA GLU A 158 -46.68 16.29 -21.92
C GLU A 158 -45.79 15.71 -20.81
N ALA A 159 -44.73 14.99 -21.20
CA ALA A 159 -43.66 14.62 -20.29
C ALA A 159 -42.67 15.79 -20.19
N LYS A 160 -42.44 16.26 -18.96
CA LYS A 160 -41.60 17.43 -18.64
C LYS A 160 -40.18 17.32 -19.25
N PRO A 161 -39.62 18.41 -19.83
CA PRO A 161 -38.28 18.46 -20.43
C PRO A 161 -37.12 18.06 -19.51
N ALA A 162 -37.32 18.12 -18.19
CA ALA A 162 -36.27 17.85 -17.22
C ALA A 162 -35.87 16.37 -17.12
N ALA A 163 -36.75 15.43 -17.47
CA ALA A 163 -36.46 13.99 -17.36
C ALA A 163 -35.50 13.47 -18.44
N TYR A 164 -35.41 14.15 -19.58
CA TYR A 164 -34.52 13.79 -20.68
C TYR A 164 -33.06 14.23 -20.43
N VAL A 165 -32.88 15.28 -19.63
CA VAL A 165 -31.57 15.87 -19.31
C VAL A 165 -30.70 14.95 -18.44
N ASP A 166 -31.29 14.14 -17.57
CA ASP A 166 -30.51 13.25 -16.69
C ASP A 166 -29.93 12.03 -17.44
N ALA A 167 -30.55 11.61 -18.54
CA ALA A 167 -29.97 10.61 -19.45
C ALA A 167 -28.85 11.18 -20.35
N MET A 168 -28.75 12.53 -20.42
CA MET A 168 -27.74 13.28 -21.17
C MET A 168 -26.48 13.61 -20.36
N ARG A 169 -26.31 13.06 -19.15
CA ARG A 169 -24.99 13.03 -18.52
C ARG A 169 -24.03 12.21 -19.40
N MET A 170 -23.20 12.92 -20.17
CA MET A 170 -21.97 12.37 -20.74
C MET A 170 -21.04 11.99 -19.58
N ASP A 171 -21.22 10.78 -19.05
CA ASP A 171 -20.05 10.06 -18.55
C ASP A 171 -19.19 9.78 -19.78
N ALA A 172 -18.03 10.44 -19.82
CA ALA A 172 -17.14 10.55 -20.95
C ALA A 172 -16.94 9.19 -21.65
N VAL A 173 -17.48 9.07 -22.86
CA VAL A 173 -17.08 7.99 -23.77
C VAL A 173 -15.68 8.31 -24.24
N ASP A 174 -14.77 7.37 -23.95
CA ASP A 174 -13.35 7.38 -24.26
C ASP A 174 -13.00 8.06 -25.59
N VAL A 175 -12.21 9.12 -25.45
CA VAL A 175 -11.70 9.96 -26.52
C VAL A 175 -10.57 9.22 -27.23
N ALA A 176 -10.81 8.82 -28.48
CA ALA A 176 -9.76 8.55 -29.44
C ALA A 176 -9.84 9.61 -30.55
N GLU A 177 -8.98 10.62 -30.47
CA GLU A 177 -8.69 11.59 -31.55
C GLU A 177 -7.20 11.52 -31.93
N PRO A 178 -6.83 11.91 -33.17
CA PRO A 178 -5.58 11.52 -33.79
C PRO A 178 -4.40 12.47 -33.47
N LEU A 179 -3.28 11.85 -33.09
CA LEU A 179 -1.88 12.24 -33.33
C LEU A 179 -1.50 13.75 -33.33
N SER A 180 -1.16 14.28 -32.16
CA SER A 180 0.11 15.02 -31.98
C SER A 180 0.52 15.10 -30.49
N ARG A 181 1.69 14.51 -30.17
CA ARG A 181 2.22 14.20 -28.82
C ARG A 181 1.39 13.17 -28.03
N HIS A 182 1.89 11.95 -27.98
CA HIS A 182 1.34 10.91 -27.12
C HIS A 182 1.54 11.34 -25.64
N VAL A 183 0.52 11.96 -25.04
CA VAL A 183 0.36 11.94 -23.60
C VAL A 183 -0.12 10.53 -23.29
N HIS A 184 0.82 9.61 -23.11
CA HIS A 184 0.54 8.22 -22.77
C HIS A 184 0.01 8.16 -21.32
N LEU A 185 -1.24 8.52 -21.08
CA LEU A 185 -1.84 8.33 -19.76
C LEU A 185 -2.09 6.84 -19.53
N LEU A 186 -1.78 6.36 -18.32
CA LEU A 186 -2.09 5.00 -17.91
C LEU A 186 -3.61 4.76 -17.98
N PRO A 187 -4.05 3.61 -18.51
CA PRO A 187 -5.47 3.30 -18.72
C PRO A 187 -6.24 3.24 -17.40
N GLU A 188 -7.47 3.77 -17.42
CA GLU A 188 -8.32 3.83 -16.22
C GLU A 188 -8.73 2.45 -15.69
N TYR A 189 -8.84 1.47 -16.60
CA TYR A 189 -9.13 0.09 -16.30
C TYR A 189 -8.21 -0.83 -17.11
N ALA A 190 -7.18 -1.36 -16.46
CA ALA A 190 -6.33 -2.42 -17.01
C ALA A 190 -6.14 -3.53 -15.98
N ALA A 191 -6.80 -4.66 -16.22
CA ALA A 191 -6.72 -5.83 -15.36
C ALA A 191 -5.26 -6.27 -15.23
N GLY A 192 -4.75 -6.30 -13.99
CA GLY A 192 -3.36 -6.71 -13.72
C GLY A 192 -2.30 -5.63 -13.90
N MET A 193 -2.61 -4.44 -14.44
CA MET A 193 -1.64 -3.35 -14.55
C MET A 193 -1.26 -2.78 -13.19
N TYR A 194 -2.25 -2.52 -12.34
CA TYR A 194 -2.03 -1.86 -11.06
C TYR A 194 -1.71 -2.85 -9.93
N GLY A 195 -0.80 -2.45 -9.04
CA GLY A 195 -0.49 -3.17 -7.81
C GLY A 195 -1.57 -2.95 -6.76
N GLY A 196 -2.36 -3.97 -6.44
CA GLY A 196 -3.39 -3.93 -5.39
C GLY A 196 -2.84 -3.90 -3.96
N PHE A 197 -3.75 -3.76 -2.99
CA PHE A 197 -3.43 -3.65 -1.56
C PHE A 197 -2.43 -4.72 -1.05
N TRP A 198 -2.73 -6.01 -1.26
CA TRP A 198 -1.91 -7.10 -0.70
C TRP A 198 -0.46 -7.13 -1.20
N MET A 199 -0.24 -6.78 -2.47
CA MET A 199 1.11 -6.70 -3.04
C MET A 199 1.90 -5.54 -2.42
N ARG A 200 1.22 -4.43 -2.12
CA ARG A 200 1.84 -3.29 -1.43
C ARG A 200 2.12 -3.57 0.03
N LEU A 201 1.22 -4.30 0.71
CA LEU A 201 1.43 -4.74 2.08
C LEU A 201 2.61 -5.70 2.16
N ALA A 202 2.69 -6.69 1.27
CA ALA A 202 3.83 -7.59 1.17
C ALA A 202 5.14 -6.81 0.91
N ALA A 203 5.15 -5.85 -0.01
CA ALA A 203 6.31 -5.01 -0.28
C ALA A 203 6.74 -4.23 0.98
N TYR A 204 5.79 -3.63 1.68
CA TYR A 204 6.04 -2.89 2.92
C TYR A 204 6.62 -3.78 4.02
N LEU A 205 6.14 -5.02 4.16
CA LEU A 205 6.67 -5.97 5.14
C LEU A 205 8.10 -6.44 4.80
N VAL A 206 8.42 -6.60 3.51
CA VAL A 206 9.79 -6.90 3.07
C VAL A 206 10.71 -5.71 3.36
N ASP A 207 10.28 -4.49 3.03
CA ASP A 207 11.03 -3.27 3.34
C ASP A 207 11.21 -3.10 4.86
N SER A 208 10.18 -3.35 5.66
CA SER A 208 10.27 -3.20 7.12
C SER A 208 11.22 -4.23 7.72
N LEU A 209 11.19 -5.48 7.26
CA LEU A 209 12.15 -6.51 7.69
C LEU A 209 13.60 -6.12 7.33
N LEU A 210 13.83 -5.66 6.10
CA LEU A 210 15.16 -5.24 5.65
C LEU A 210 15.69 -4.06 6.47
N ILE A 211 14.85 -3.05 6.70
CA ILE A 211 15.21 -1.88 7.53
C ILE A 211 15.45 -2.33 8.98
N SER A 212 14.59 -3.17 9.56
CA SER A 212 14.75 -3.65 10.94
C SER A 212 16.07 -4.40 11.13
N VAL A 213 16.43 -5.31 10.22
CA VAL A 213 17.70 -6.04 10.27
C VAL A 213 18.89 -5.08 10.16
N ALA A 214 18.84 -4.13 9.21
CA ALA A 214 19.89 -3.13 9.06
C ALA A 214 20.06 -2.29 10.34
N PHE A 215 18.96 -1.87 10.95
CA PHE A 215 18.97 -1.12 12.21
C PHE A 215 19.55 -1.93 13.36
N ILE A 216 19.17 -3.20 13.50
CA ILE A 216 19.71 -4.07 14.55
C ILE A 216 21.22 -4.24 14.38
N VAL A 217 21.70 -4.47 13.16
CA VAL A 217 23.14 -4.60 12.88
C VAL A 217 23.88 -3.31 13.23
N VAL A 218 23.35 -2.16 12.82
CA VAL A 218 23.95 -0.84 13.13
C VAL A 218 23.95 -0.60 14.64
N PHE A 219 22.85 -0.84 15.34
CA PHE A 219 22.78 -0.64 16.79
C PHE A 219 23.67 -1.62 17.57
N MET A 220 23.77 -2.87 17.13
CA MET A 220 24.67 -3.86 17.73
C MET A 220 26.13 -3.44 17.56
N PHE A 221 26.51 -3.02 16.35
CA PHE A 221 27.86 -2.51 16.09
C PHE A 221 28.16 -1.25 16.88
N LEU A 222 27.21 -0.31 16.94
CA LEU A 222 27.34 0.92 17.71
C LEU A 222 27.47 0.63 19.20
N GLY A 223 26.68 -0.31 19.73
CA GLY A 223 26.76 -0.75 21.13
C GLY A 223 28.09 -1.43 21.48
N LEU A 224 28.71 -2.13 20.53
CA LEU A 224 30.02 -2.74 20.69
C LEU A 224 31.16 -1.72 20.62
N MET A 225 31.07 -0.74 19.72
CA MET A 225 32.13 0.23 19.43
C MET A 225 32.12 1.45 20.34
N LEU A 226 30.94 1.86 20.83
CA LEU A 226 30.84 2.97 21.77
C LEU A 226 31.07 2.47 23.20
N PRO A 227 31.91 3.15 23.99
CA PRO A 227 32.11 2.78 25.38
C PRO A 227 30.77 2.83 26.14
N HIS A 228 30.39 1.72 26.76
CA HIS A 228 29.25 1.64 27.67
C HIS A 228 29.54 2.45 28.94
N ARG A 229 29.41 3.78 28.84
CA ARG A 229 29.41 4.65 30.02
C ARG A 229 28.04 4.52 30.69
N SER A 230 28.05 4.03 31.92
CA SER A 230 26.84 3.95 32.73
C SER A 230 26.19 5.31 32.84
N ALA A 231 24.85 5.36 32.84
CA ALA A 231 24.07 6.59 33.05
C ALA A 231 24.39 7.32 34.38
N VAL A 232 25.20 6.69 35.24
CA VAL A 232 25.68 7.19 36.53
C VAL A 232 26.78 8.24 36.38
N ASP A 233 27.50 8.30 35.26
CA ASP A 233 28.70 9.17 35.11
C ASP A 233 28.38 10.66 34.87
N GLY A 234 27.12 11.09 34.86
CA GLY A 234 26.72 12.49 34.75
C GLY A 234 27.13 13.20 33.45
N GLN A 235 27.84 12.53 32.55
CA GLN A 235 28.26 13.08 31.26
C GLN A 235 27.14 12.98 30.23
N PRO A 236 26.88 14.06 29.47
CA PRO A 236 25.80 14.08 28.49
C PRO A 236 26.09 13.15 27.30
N GLN A 237 25.17 12.22 27.02
CA GLN A 237 25.27 11.26 25.91
C GLN A 237 24.89 11.88 24.55
N ILE A 238 25.54 12.99 24.17
CA ILE A 238 25.16 13.78 22.98
C ILE A 238 25.40 13.00 21.69
N LEU A 239 26.57 12.38 21.54
CA LEU A 239 26.95 11.70 20.29
C LEU A 239 26.06 10.47 19.96
N PRO A 240 25.78 9.52 20.88
CA PRO A 240 24.81 8.46 20.64
C PRO A 240 23.41 8.99 20.31
N GLY A 241 22.99 10.07 20.97
CA GLY A 241 21.72 10.74 20.70
C GLY A 241 21.64 11.30 19.28
N LEU A 242 22.68 12.01 18.83
CA LEU A 242 22.75 12.53 17.46
C LEU A 242 22.74 11.42 16.41
N ILE A 243 23.44 10.32 16.66
CA ILE A 243 23.44 9.15 15.77
C ILE A 243 22.05 8.53 15.71
N ALA A 244 21.38 8.35 16.85
CA ALA A 244 20.02 7.82 16.89
C ALA A 244 19.04 8.73 16.12
N ILE A 245 19.15 10.05 16.29
CA ILE A 245 18.35 11.02 15.55
C ILE A 245 18.61 10.90 14.04
N ALA A 246 19.87 10.88 13.62
CA ALA A 246 20.24 10.74 12.21
C ALA A 246 19.70 9.43 11.59
N LEU A 247 19.76 8.32 12.33
CA LEU A 247 19.17 7.05 11.92
C LEU A 247 17.66 7.16 11.76
N VAL A 248 16.94 7.78 12.71
CA VAL A 248 15.49 8.00 12.56
C VAL A 248 15.19 8.80 11.29
N PHE A 249 15.90 9.92 11.05
CA PHE A 249 15.73 10.70 9.83
C PHE A 249 16.02 9.90 8.55
N SER A 250 16.98 8.97 8.59
CA SER A 250 17.27 8.11 7.43
C SER A 250 16.08 7.22 7.02
N VAL A 251 15.26 6.75 7.98
CA VAL A 251 14.04 5.97 7.69
C VAL A 251 12.99 6.84 7.00
N TRP A 252 12.88 8.11 7.41
CA TRP A 252 11.92 9.05 6.83
C TRP A 252 12.28 9.39 5.38
N LEU A 253 13.57 9.41 5.05
CA LEU A 253 14.05 9.64 3.69
C LEU A 253 14.11 8.37 2.84
N TYR A 254 14.08 7.17 3.43
CA TYR A 254 14.16 5.90 2.71
C TYR A 254 13.13 5.82 1.56
N PHE A 255 11.83 5.92 1.87
CA PHE A 255 10.80 5.76 0.83
C PHE A 255 10.90 6.85 -0.26
N PRO A 256 11.00 8.15 0.07
CA PRO A 256 11.13 9.21 -0.93
C PRO A 256 12.34 9.07 -1.84
N LEU A 257 13.51 8.73 -1.28
CA LEU A 257 14.75 8.59 -2.04
C LEU A 257 14.69 7.41 -3.00
N TRP A 258 14.19 6.25 -2.55
CA TRP A 258 14.09 5.07 -3.41
C TRP A 258 13.02 5.22 -4.50
N GLU A 259 11.83 5.71 -4.17
CA GLU A 259 10.72 5.84 -5.11
C GLU A 259 10.96 6.91 -6.20
N SER A 260 11.75 7.96 -5.91
CA SER A 260 12.17 8.96 -6.91
C SER A 260 13.49 8.64 -7.63
N SER A 261 14.18 7.57 -7.23
CA SER A 261 15.41 7.12 -7.90
C SER A 261 15.12 6.52 -9.28
N SER A 262 16.17 6.24 -10.05
CA SER A 262 16.06 5.49 -11.33
C SER A 262 15.40 4.13 -11.20
N LYS A 263 15.28 3.57 -9.99
CA LYS A 263 14.60 2.29 -9.76
C LYS A 263 13.09 2.42 -9.59
N GLN A 264 12.56 3.63 -9.35
CA GLN A 264 11.13 3.92 -9.19
C GLN A 264 10.43 3.10 -8.10
N ALA A 265 11.17 2.47 -7.20
CA ALA A 265 10.63 1.52 -6.24
C ALA A 265 11.61 1.28 -5.10
N THR A 266 11.06 0.92 -3.95
CA THR A 266 11.83 0.41 -2.82
C THR A 266 12.30 -1.02 -3.10
N PRO A 267 13.37 -1.49 -2.45
CA PRO A 267 13.81 -2.89 -2.48
C PRO A 267 12.67 -3.91 -2.35
N GLY A 268 11.74 -3.73 -1.40
CA GLY A 268 10.58 -4.62 -1.25
C GLY A 268 9.60 -4.57 -2.43
N LYS A 269 9.34 -3.37 -2.98
CA LYS A 269 8.53 -3.22 -4.19
C LYS A 269 9.19 -3.84 -5.42
N LEU A 270 10.51 -3.66 -5.58
CA LEU A 270 11.30 -4.25 -6.66
C LEU A 270 11.25 -5.78 -6.61
N ALA A 271 11.40 -6.37 -5.42
CA ALA A 271 11.32 -7.82 -5.23
C ALA A 271 9.97 -8.40 -5.66
N LEU A 272 8.89 -7.61 -5.54
CA LEU A 272 7.54 -7.99 -5.97
C LEU A 272 7.17 -7.48 -7.38
N GLY A 273 8.11 -6.92 -8.12
CA GLY A 273 7.89 -6.41 -9.47
C GLY A 273 6.95 -5.21 -9.55
N LEU A 274 6.93 -4.36 -8.52
CA LEU A 274 6.14 -3.13 -8.46
C LEU A 274 7.00 -1.90 -8.72
N LEU A 275 6.43 -0.91 -9.39
CA LEU A 275 7.01 0.40 -9.66
C LEU A 275 6.06 1.52 -9.26
N VAL A 276 6.60 2.68 -8.93
CA VAL A 276 5.88 3.92 -8.66
C VAL A 276 6.07 4.88 -9.83
N THR A 277 4.96 5.35 -10.39
CA THR A 277 4.97 6.22 -11.58
C THR A 277 4.01 7.40 -11.41
N ASN A 278 4.16 8.40 -12.28
CA ASN A 278 3.11 9.39 -12.53
C ASN A 278 2.02 8.78 -13.43
N GLU A 279 1.04 9.60 -13.81
CA GLU A 279 -0.03 9.25 -14.75
C GLU A 279 0.48 8.84 -16.14
N ASN A 280 1.68 9.27 -16.55
CA ASN A 280 2.29 8.93 -17.83
C ASN A 280 3.11 7.63 -17.80
N GLY A 281 3.25 6.99 -16.64
CA GLY A 281 4.16 5.86 -16.46
C GLY A 281 5.63 6.25 -16.22
N ASP A 282 5.94 7.55 -16.15
CA ASP A 282 7.29 8.05 -15.91
C ASP A 282 7.68 8.05 -14.43
N ARG A 283 8.99 8.22 -14.19
CA ARG A 283 9.57 8.39 -12.86
C ARG A 283 9.05 9.66 -12.18
N ILE A 284 8.62 9.51 -10.92
CA ILE A 284 8.20 10.63 -10.09
C ILE A 284 9.41 11.43 -9.56
N GLY A 285 9.24 12.75 -9.43
CA GLY A 285 10.24 13.61 -8.79
C GLY A 285 10.31 13.41 -7.27
N PHE A 286 11.42 13.84 -6.65
CA PHE A 286 11.62 13.73 -5.20
C PHE A 286 10.49 14.36 -4.40
N TRP A 287 10.07 15.58 -4.73
CA TRP A 287 9.00 16.29 -4.00
C TRP A 287 7.62 15.63 -4.14
N HIS A 288 7.34 15.00 -5.29
CA HIS A 288 6.12 14.20 -5.47
C HIS A 288 6.14 12.97 -4.56
N SER A 289 7.29 12.27 -4.52
CA SER A 289 7.46 11.12 -3.64
C SER A 289 7.43 11.49 -2.16
N PHE A 290 7.99 12.65 -1.80
CA PHE A 290 7.93 13.18 -0.44
C PHE A 290 6.50 13.57 -0.04
N GLY A 291 5.74 14.21 -0.92
CA GLY A 291 4.31 14.51 -0.70
C GLY A 291 3.48 13.23 -0.52
N ARG A 292 3.75 12.20 -1.34
CA ARG A 292 3.18 10.86 -1.16
C ARG A 292 3.54 10.28 0.21
N PHE A 293 4.77 10.44 0.68
CA PHE A 293 5.20 10.00 2.01
C PHE A 293 4.47 10.77 3.12
N LEU A 294 4.26 12.08 3.00
CA LEU A 294 3.45 12.84 3.96
C LEU A 294 1.98 12.37 3.98
N GLY A 295 1.39 12.08 2.82
CA GLY A 295 0.04 11.52 2.72
C GLY A 295 -0.13 10.16 3.41
N LYS A 296 0.95 9.39 3.57
CA LYS A 296 0.94 8.12 4.33
C LYS A 296 0.63 8.35 5.82
N PHE A 297 1.03 9.48 6.41
CA PHE A 297 0.65 9.82 7.79
C PHE A 297 -0.85 10.08 7.90
N ILE A 298 -1.42 10.81 6.96
CA ILE A 298 -2.88 11.07 6.92
C ILE A 298 -3.61 9.74 6.75
N SER A 299 -3.14 8.87 5.84
CA SER A 299 -3.69 7.53 5.65
C SER A 299 -3.65 6.69 6.94
N GLY A 300 -2.61 6.85 7.76
CA GLY A 300 -2.49 6.21 9.08
C GLY A 300 -3.43 6.78 10.13
N LEU A 301 -3.59 8.11 10.19
CA LEU A 301 -4.47 8.80 11.13
C LEU A 301 -5.95 8.39 10.98
N ILE A 302 -6.40 8.14 9.75
CA ILE A 302 -7.75 7.63 9.48
C ILE A 302 -7.87 6.11 9.67
N LEU A 303 -7.22 5.56 10.71
CA LEU A 303 -7.21 4.13 11.05
C LEU A 303 -6.79 3.21 9.90
N ASN A 304 -5.80 3.64 9.11
CA ASN A 304 -5.28 2.93 7.94
C ASN A 304 -6.28 2.72 6.78
N ILE A 305 -7.49 3.31 6.84
CA ILE A 305 -8.49 3.21 5.76
C ILE A 305 -7.91 3.72 4.44
N GLY A 306 -7.08 4.77 4.50
CA GLY A 306 -6.42 5.35 3.33
C GLY A 306 -5.50 4.37 2.58
N TYR A 307 -4.93 3.38 3.26
CA TYR A 307 -4.16 2.31 2.60
C TYR A 307 -5.06 1.25 1.97
N MET A 308 -6.16 0.91 2.64
CA MET A 308 -7.08 -0.13 2.18
C MET A 308 -7.83 0.27 0.89
N MET A 309 -7.97 1.57 0.61
CA MET A 309 -8.53 2.07 -0.66
C MET A 309 -7.91 1.44 -1.90
N ALA A 310 -6.63 1.08 -1.86
CA ALA A 310 -5.95 0.37 -2.95
C ALA A 310 -6.54 -1.02 -3.26
N GLY A 311 -7.42 -1.56 -2.41
CA GLY A 311 -8.14 -2.82 -2.64
C GLY A 311 -9.30 -2.66 -3.63
N TRP A 312 -10.03 -1.55 -3.57
CA TRP A 312 -11.32 -1.37 -4.24
C TRP A 312 -11.40 -0.20 -5.22
N THR A 313 -10.42 0.71 -5.26
CA THR A 313 -10.35 1.74 -6.31
C THR A 313 -10.02 1.12 -7.69
N SER A 314 -10.55 1.71 -8.77
CA SER A 314 -10.39 1.21 -10.15
C SER A 314 -8.92 1.10 -10.56
N ARG A 315 -8.14 2.15 -10.28
CA ARG A 315 -6.68 2.21 -10.53
C ARG A 315 -5.85 1.68 -9.34
N LYS A 316 -6.48 1.00 -8.37
CA LYS A 316 -5.88 0.50 -7.12
C LYS A 316 -5.07 1.54 -6.34
N GLN A 317 -5.41 2.83 -6.42
CA GLN A 317 -4.76 3.91 -5.68
C GLN A 317 -5.17 3.94 -4.20
N ALA A 318 -4.19 4.23 -3.34
CA ALA A 318 -4.41 4.56 -1.93
C ALA A 318 -4.62 6.08 -1.77
N LEU A 319 -5.09 6.53 -0.61
CA LEU A 319 -5.32 7.96 -0.34
C LEU A 319 -4.07 8.81 -0.61
N HIS A 320 -2.91 8.36 -0.12
CA HIS A 320 -1.64 9.05 -0.34
C HIS A 320 -1.18 9.06 -1.79
N ASP A 321 -1.67 8.13 -2.62
CA ASP A 321 -1.40 8.13 -4.05
C ASP A 321 -2.27 9.13 -4.78
N LEU A 322 -3.55 9.23 -4.40
CA LEU A 322 -4.50 10.22 -4.92
C LEU A 322 -4.02 11.64 -4.60
N MET A 323 -3.59 11.88 -3.36
CA MET A 323 -3.03 13.18 -2.94
C MET A 323 -1.79 13.59 -3.73
N ALA A 324 -0.98 12.61 -4.15
CA ALA A 324 0.30 12.87 -4.82
C ALA A 324 0.22 12.68 -6.35
N GLY A 325 -0.93 12.32 -6.92
CA GLY A 325 -1.06 11.99 -8.34
C GLY A 325 -0.17 10.84 -8.80
N THR A 326 0.05 9.85 -7.94
CA THR A 326 0.97 8.72 -8.24
C THR A 326 0.22 7.40 -8.42
N PHE A 327 0.86 6.47 -9.10
CA PHE A 327 0.34 5.14 -9.39
C PHE A 327 1.36 4.09 -8.96
N VAL A 328 0.87 2.91 -8.55
CA VAL A 328 1.73 1.74 -8.36
C VAL A 328 1.32 0.71 -9.39
N VAL A 329 2.25 0.38 -10.26
CA VAL A 329 2.04 -0.50 -11.41
C VAL A 329 2.95 -1.71 -11.32
N ARG A 330 2.58 -2.79 -12.00
CA ARG A 330 3.45 -3.95 -12.17
C ARG A 330 4.44 -3.66 -13.29
N LYS A 331 5.72 -3.94 -13.06
CA LYS A 331 6.81 -3.67 -13.99
C LYS A 331 6.55 -4.25 -15.38
N HIS A 332 6.24 -5.55 -15.46
CA HIS A 332 5.96 -6.23 -16.73
C HIS A 332 4.75 -5.63 -17.47
N ALA A 333 3.71 -5.22 -16.74
CA ALA A 333 2.52 -4.63 -17.34
C ALA A 333 2.79 -3.21 -17.86
N LEU A 334 3.62 -2.44 -17.15
CA LEU A 334 4.08 -1.13 -17.61
C LEU A 334 4.95 -1.26 -18.87
N GLU A 335 5.90 -2.19 -18.88
CA GLU A 335 6.78 -2.44 -20.03
C GLU A 335 5.99 -2.89 -21.27
N ALA A 336 5.04 -3.83 -21.11
CA ALA A 336 4.18 -4.28 -22.19
C ALA A 336 3.33 -3.13 -22.76
N TRP A 337 2.77 -2.29 -21.88
CA TRP A 337 2.01 -1.11 -22.28
C TRP A 337 2.87 -0.07 -23.00
N GLN A 338 4.12 0.18 -22.54
CA GLN A 338 5.06 1.08 -23.21
C GLN A 338 5.49 0.59 -24.59
N GLN A 339 5.53 -0.73 -24.80
CA GLN A 339 5.88 -1.36 -26.06
C GLN A 339 4.70 -1.48 -27.04
N GLY A 340 3.49 -1.12 -26.63
CA GLY A 340 2.29 -1.22 -27.45
C GLY A 340 1.86 -2.66 -27.76
N ASP A 341 2.34 -3.63 -26.98
CA ASP A 341 2.03 -5.04 -27.19
C ASP A 341 0.69 -5.39 -26.53
N SER A 342 -0.35 -5.55 -27.34
CA SER A 342 -1.73 -5.89 -26.94
C SER A 342 -2.03 -7.39 -27.01
N SER A 343 -0.99 -8.24 -27.16
CA SER A 343 -1.17 -9.69 -27.17
C SER A 343 -1.65 -10.21 -25.79
N ASP A 344 -2.89 -10.70 -25.78
CA ASP A 344 -3.60 -11.48 -24.75
C ASP A 344 -2.90 -11.59 -23.37
N GLN A 345 -3.06 -10.54 -22.54
CA GLN A 345 -2.53 -10.49 -21.18
C GLN A 345 -3.33 -11.40 -20.23
N ARG A 346 -3.19 -12.71 -20.39
CA ARG A 346 -3.14 -13.59 -19.22
C ARG A 346 -1.82 -13.31 -18.54
N THR A 347 -1.74 -12.20 -17.78
CA THR A 347 -0.66 -12.05 -16.81
C THR A 347 -0.68 -13.33 -15.98
N ALA A 348 0.38 -14.14 -16.11
CA ALA A 348 0.53 -15.35 -15.33
C ALA A 348 0.21 -14.97 -13.88
N ALA A 349 -0.83 -15.58 -13.30
CA ALA A 349 -1.16 -15.34 -11.91
C ALA A 349 0.14 -15.49 -11.11
N PRO A 350 0.49 -14.54 -10.23
CA PRO A 350 1.71 -14.66 -9.46
C PRO A 350 1.72 -16.05 -8.79
N PRO A 351 2.88 -16.74 -8.75
CA PRO A 351 2.96 -18.16 -8.35
C PRO A 351 2.37 -18.42 -6.96
N MET A 352 2.22 -17.36 -6.15
CA MET A 352 1.45 -17.35 -4.92
C MET A 352 0.52 -16.14 -4.88
N PRO A 353 -0.70 -16.28 -4.31
CA PRO A 353 -1.56 -15.13 -4.07
C PRO A 353 -0.87 -14.18 -3.08
N ALA A 354 -1.05 -12.87 -3.28
CA ALA A 354 -0.32 -11.85 -2.53
C ALA A 354 -0.48 -11.94 -0.99
N TRP A 355 -1.60 -12.46 -0.49
CA TRP A 355 -1.80 -12.72 0.95
C TRP A 355 -0.90 -13.85 1.48
N ALA A 356 -0.55 -14.85 0.66
CA ALA A 356 0.35 -15.93 1.08
C ALA A 356 1.78 -15.41 1.22
N ILE A 357 2.21 -14.49 0.35
CA ILE A 357 3.50 -13.78 0.48
C ILE A 357 3.55 -13.02 1.82
N VAL A 358 2.46 -12.36 2.21
CA VAL A 358 2.37 -11.68 3.52
C VAL A 358 2.59 -12.66 4.66
N LEU A 359 1.95 -13.83 4.66
CA LEU A 359 2.15 -14.84 5.70
C LEU A 359 3.58 -15.36 5.76
N VAL A 360 4.20 -15.61 4.59
CA VAL A 360 5.60 -16.04 4.52
C VAL A 360 6.54 -14.98 5.06
N VAL A 361 6.32 -13.71 4.72
CA VAL A 361 7.15 -12.60 5.22
C VAL A 361 6.96 -12.37 6.71
N ILE A 362 5.72 -12.43 7.22
CA ILE A 362 5.43 -12.35 8.65
C ILE A 362 6.10 -13.52 9.38
N GLY A 363 5.90 -14.75 8.92
CA GLY A 363 6.51 -15.95 9.48
C GLY A 363 8.04 -15.86 9.48
N GLY A 364 8.65 -15.58 8.32
CA GLY A 364 10.10 -15.40 8.19
C GLY A 364 10.64 -14.27 9.07
N GLY A 365 9.91 -13.16 9.18
CA GLY A 365 10.23 -12.06 10.09
C GLY A 365 10.24 -12.50 11.55
N PHE A 366 9.25 -13.27 12.01
CA PHE A 366 9.26 -13.84 13.35
C PHE A 366 10.46 -14.77 13.58
N PHE A 367 10.78 -15.64 12.61
CA PHE A 367 11.93 -16.54 12.70
C PHE A 367 13.28 -15.82 12.76
N LEU A 368 13.39 -14.63 12.16
CA LEU A 368 14.62 -13.84 12.21
C LEU A 368 14.69 -12.94 13.45
N LEU A 369 13.59 -12.30 13.83
CA LEU A 369 13.58 -11.31 14.91
C LEU A 369 13.62 -11.96 16.30
N ILE A 370 12.90 -13.06 16.52
CA ILE A 370 12.81 -13.69 17.85
C ILE A 370 14.20 -14.15 18.36
N PRO A 371 15.02 -14.88 17.58
CA PRO A 371 16.34 -15.31 18.06
C PRO A 371 17.27 -14.14 18.37
N ILE A 372 17.20 -13.06 17.57
CA ILE A 372 18.04 -11.88 17.79
C ILE A 372 17.63 -11.16 19.08
N LEU A 373 16.33 -10.95 19.29
CA LEU A 373 15.81 -10.35 20.52
C LEU A 373 16.12 -11.23 21.73
N ALA A 374 15.98 -12.55 21.62
CA ALA A 374 16.32 -13.50 22.67
C ALA A 374 17.82 -13.46 23.00
N ALA A 375 18.70 -13.40 21.99
CA ALA A 375 20.15 -13.30 22.19
C ALA A 375 20.56 -12.04 22.96
N ILE A 376 19.82 -10.93 22.83
CA ILE A 376 20.04 -9.69 23.59
C ILE A 376 19.40 -9.75 24.98
N ALA A 377 18.15 -10.24 25.07
CA ALA A 377 17.37 -10.21 26.31
C ALA A 377 17.84 -11.25 27.33
N ILE A 378 18.25 -12.45 26.89
CA ILE A 378 18.63 -13.55 27.78
C ILE A 378 19.83 -13.18 28.66
N PRO A 379 20.97 -12.69 28.14
CA PRO A 379 22.12 -12.33 28.98
C PRO A 379 21.82 -11.19 29.97
N ALA A 380 21.03 -10.20 29.53
CA ALA A 380 20.62 -9.08 30.37
C ALA A 380 19.72 -9.55 31.54
N TYR A 381 18.75 -10.41 31.25
CA TYR A 381 17.87 -11.00 32.25
C TYR A 381 18.62 -11.89 33.24
N GLN A 382 19.57 -12.70 32.78
CA GLN A 382 20.43 -13.51 33.64
C GLN A 382 21.24 -12.66 34.61
N SER A 383 21.78 -11.52 34.14
CA SER A 383 22.54 -10.59 34.99
C SER A 383 21.67 -9.95 36.08
N TYR A 384 20.42 -9.59 35.73
CA TYR A 384 19.44 -9.08 36.69
C TYR A 384 19.08 -10.12 37.76
N LEU A 385 18.75 -11.35 37.35
CA LEU A 385 18.45 -12.44 38.29
C LEU A 385 19.64 -12.73 39.22
N THR A 386 20.85 -12.78 38.69
CA THR A 386 22.07 -13.04 39.46
C THR A 386 22.31 -11.97 40.53
N ARG A 387 22.07 -10.68 40.21
CA ARG A 387 22.13 -9.57 41.19
C ARG A 387 21.04 -9.63 42.26
N ALA A 388 19.85 -10.11 41.90
CA ALA A 388 18.79 -10.31 42.88
C ALA A 388 19.15 -11.43 43.88
N GLN A 389 19.70 -12.55 43.38
CA GLN A 389 20.13 -13.67 44.21
C GLN A 389 21.28 -13.31 45.16
N THR A 390 22.27 -12.53 44.69
CA THR A 390 23.35 -12.04 45.56
C THR A 390 22.86 -11.08 46.63
N THR A 391 21.80 -10.31 46.38
CA THR A 391 21.17 -9.43 47.37
C THR A 391 20.42 -10.24 48.45
N GLU A 392 19.78 -11.36 48.09
CA GLU A 392 19.17 -12.27 49.08
C GLU A 392 20.20 -12.80 50.06
N ALA A 393 21.40 -13.17 49.59
CA ALA A 393 22.44 -13.69 50.47
C ALA A 393 22.81 -12.73 51.61
N ILE A 394 22.80 -11.41 51.34
CA ILE A 394 23.03 -10.39 52.37
C ILE A 394 21.93 -10.43 53.44
N VAL A 395 20.67 -10.66 53.04
CA VAL A 395 19.54 -10.77 53.97
C VAL A 395 19.69 -12.01 54.86
N VAL A 396 20.09 -13.15 54.28
CA VAL A 396 20.30 -14.41 55.03
C VAL A 396 21.42 -14.25 56.07
N THR A 397 22.45 -13.46 55.78
CA THR A 397 23.58 -13.24 56.71
C THR A 397 23.28 -12.32 57.90
N GLN A 398 22.14 -11.63 57.95
CA GLN A 398 21.89 -10.60 58.97
C GLN A 398 21.96 -11.12 60.41
N ASN A 399 21.45 -12.33 60.65
CA ASN A 399 21.52 -12.96 61.98
C ASN A 399 22.97 -13.25 62.38
N ALA A 400 23.78 -13.76 61.44
CA ALA A 400 25.20 -14.02 61.66
C ALA A 400 25.99 -12.71 61.92
N LYS A 401 25.72 -11.65 61.14
CA LYS A 401 26.33 -10.32 61.38
C LYS A 401 26.03 -9.79 62.78
N THR A 402 24.79 -9.96 63.23
CA THR A 402 24.37 -9.49 64.55
C THR A 402 25.07 -10.28 65.66
N ALA A 403 25.14 -11.60 65.52
CA ALA A 403 25.83 -12.47 66.46
C ALA A 403 27.33 -12.15 66.57
N VAL A 404 28.02 -12.01 65.42
CA VAL A 404 29.43 -11.61 65.37
C VAL A 404 29.66 -10.22 65.96
N THR A 405 28.77 -9.26 65.66
CA THR A 405 28.85 -7.89 66.21
C THR A 405 28.78 -7.92 67.74
N ASN A 406 27.80 -8.64 68.30
CA ASN A 406 27.63 -8.75 69.75
C ASN A 406 28.82 -9.46 70.42
N TYR A 407 29.34 -10.52 69.78
CA TYR A 407 30.53 -11.22 70.26
C TYR A 407 31.76 -10.31 70.30
N LEU A 408 32.00 -9.57 69.22
CA LEU A 408 33.15 -8.68 69.08
C LEU A 408 33.10 -7.53 70.09
N LEU A 409 31.92 -6.94 70.34
CA LEU A 409 31.73 -5.88 71.35
C LEU A 409 31.94 -6.38 72.78
N THR A 410 31.64 -7.65 73.05
CA THR A 410 31.72 -8.24 74.40
C THR A 410 33.12 -8.77 74.72
N ASN A 411 33.77 -9.43 73.76
CA ASN A 411 35.03 -10.14 73.99
C ASN A 411 36.26 -9.39 73.46
N GLY A 412 36.08 -8.36 72.65
CA GLY A 412 37.18 -7.59 72.02
C GLY A 412 37.98 -8.36 70.96
N THR A 413 37.65 -9.62 70.70
CA THR A 413 38.27 -10.49 69.70
C THR A 413 37.19 -11.10 68.80
N PRO A 414 37.47 -11.32 67.50
CA PRO A 414 36.50 -11.93 66.60
C PRO A 414 36.27 -13.41 66.97
N PRO A 415 35.04 -13.93 66.79
CA PRO A 415 34.78 -15.36 66.98
C PRO A 415 35.47 -16.18 65.87
N ALA A 416 36.13 -17.26 66.24
CA ALA A 416 36.82 -18.14 65.29
C ALA A 416 35.86 -18.89 64.38
N ASP A 417 34.68 -19.27 64.89
CA ASP A 417 33.68 -20.08 64.16
C ASP A 417 32.21 -19.73 64.51
N ASN A 418 31.26 -20.40 63.84
CA ASN A 418 29.82 -20.26 64.11
C ASN A 418 29.46 -20.54 65.57
N ARG A 419 30.07 -21.57 66.16
CA ARG A 419 29.73 -22.05 67.50
C ARG A 419 30.12 -21.01 68.55
N GLN A 420 31.30 -20.40 68.41
CA GLN A 420 31.77 -19.33 69.28
C GLN A 420 30.92 -18.06 69.13
N ALA A 421 30.42 -17.80 67.92
CA ALA A 421 29.45 -16.73 67.66
C ALA A 421 28.04 -17.04 68.21
N GLY A 422 27.77 -18.26 68.70
CA GLY A 422 26.44 -18.67 69.18
C GLY A 422 25.44 -18.97 68.07
N LEU A 423 25.92 -19.35 66.89
CA LEU A 423 25.13 -19.69 65.71
C LEU A 423 25.05 -21.21 65.51
N ASP A 424 24.01 -21.64 64.78
CA ASP A 424 23.87 -23.01 64.30
C ASP A 424 25.00 -23.41 63.33
N SER A 425 25.09 -24.70 63.03
CA SER A 425 26.04 -25.22 62.06
C SER A 425 25.84 -24.57 60.67
N PRO A 426 26.90 -24.36 59.87
CA PRO A 426 26.79 -23.61 58.62
C PRO A 426 25.69 -24.09 57.66
N ASP A 427 25.47 -25.40 57.56
CA ASP A 427 24.49 -26.01 56.65
C ASP A 427 23.03 -25.81 57.11
N GLN A 428 22.82 -25.53 58.40
CA GLN A 428 21.50 -25.17 58.93
C GLN A 428 21.14 -23.71 58.64
N LEU A 429 22.14 -22.88 58.33
CA LEU A 429 21.97 -21.48 57.96
C LEU A 429 21.96 -21.35 56.42
N HIS A 430 20.80 -21.65 55.83
CA HIS A 430 20.62 -21.62 54.37
C HIS A 430 19.43 -20.73 53.96
N GLY A 431 19.42 -20.37 52.68
CA GLY A 431 18.34 -19.63 52.02
C GLY A 431 17.91 -20.34 50.74
N ARG A 432 17.19 -19.64 49.87
CA ARG A 432 16.77 -20.21 48.59
C ARG A 432 17.95 -20.39 47.63
N TYR A 433 18.87 -19.42 47.67
CA TYR A 433 20.07 -19.37 46.83
C TYR A 433 21.39 -19.50 47.61
N VAL A 434 21.32 -19.60 48.94
CA VAL A 434 22.48 -19.76 49.84
C VAL A 434 22.45 -21.17 50.42
N SER A 435 23.52 -21.94 50.26
CA SER A 435 23.62 -23.30 50.80
C SER A 435 24.12 -23.32 52.24
N SER A 436 24.97 -22.38 52.62
CA SER A 436 25.51 -22.30 53.98
C SER A 436 26.00 -20.89 54.33
N VAL A 437 26.00 -20.60 55.63
CA VAL A 437 26.61 -19.39 56.20
C VAL A 437 27.61 -19.79 57.27
N SER A 438 28.89 -19.56 57.02
CA SER A 438 29.98 -19.83 57.96
C SER A 438 30.59 -18.55 58.51
N VAL A 439 31.06 -18.60 59.74
CA VAL A 439 31.89 -17.57 60.38
C VAL A 439 33.30 -18.12 60.46
N VAL A 440 34.28 -17.35 60.00
CA VAL A 440 35.71 -17.68 60.06
C VAL A 440 36.45 -16.43 60.52
N ASP A 441 37.04 -16.46 61.72
CA ASP A 441 37.76 -15.33 62.32
C ASP A 441 36.96 -14.01 62.28
N GLY A 442 35.66 -14.08 62.54
CA GLY A 442 34.71 -12.97 62.52
C GLY A 442 34.22 -12.56 61.13
N ALA A 443 34.78 -13.06 60.04
CA ALA A 443 34.23 -12.86 58.70
C ALA A 443 33.02 -13.79 58.49
N VAL A 444 31.91 -13.24 57.99
CA VAL A 444 30.70 -13.99 57.65
C VAL A 444 30.74 -14.32 56.17
N ILE A 445 30.82 -15.60 55.84
CA ILE A 445 30.91 -16.12 54.47
C ILE A 445 29.59 -16.80 54.13
N ALA A 446 28.89 -16.30 53.10
CA ALA A 446 27.69 -16.93 52.57
C ALA A 446 28.03 -17.63 51.25
N SER A 447 27.89 -18.96 51.24
CA SER A 447 28.14 -19.80 50.07
C SER A 447 26.85 -19.99 49.28
N PHE A 448 26.91 -19.78 47.97
CA PHE A 448 25.77 -19.93 47.08
C PHE A 448 25.57 -21.39 46.67
N GLY A 449 24.31 -21.82 46.69
CA GLY A 449 23.90 -23.17 46.32
C GLY A 449 22.40 -23.28 46.14
N GLY A 450 21.86 -24.49 46.24
CA GLY A 450 20.42 -24.74 46.07
C GLY A 450 19.93 -24.31 44.68
N GLN A 451 19.04 -23.32 44.61
CA GLN A 451 18.46 -22.81 43.36
C GLN A 451 19.27 -21.67 42.71
N ALA A 452 20.48 -21.40 43.20
CA ALA A 452 21.34 -20.36 42.65
C ALA A 452 21.64 -20.59 41.16
N THR A 453 21.80 -19.50 40.40
CA THR A 453 22.21 -19.59 38.99
C THR A 453 23.57 -20.30 38.87
N PRO A 454 23.86 -20.95 37.73
CA PRO A 454 25.17 -21.54 37.49
C PRO A 454 26.34 -20.55 37.61
N MET A 455 26.06 -19.24 37.45
CA MET A 455 27.04 -18.17 37.63
C MET A 455 27.44 -17.95 39.10
N LEU A 456 26.63 -18.40 40.07
CA LEU A 456 26.85 -18.24 41.51
C LEU A 456 27.14 -19.54 42.23
N ARG A 457 26.72 -20.70 41.69
CA ARG A 457 26.89 -21.98 42.38
C ARG A 457 28.35 -22.22 42.78
N ASP A 458 28.55 -22.65 44.01
CA ASP A 458 29.85 -22.92 44.62
C ASP A 458 30.75 -21.68 44.78
N LYS A 459 30.17 -20.48 44.65
CA LYS A 459 30.82 -19.20 44.94
C LYS A 459 30.35 -18.61 46.26
N HIS A 460 30.97 -17.51 46.72
CA HIS A 460 30.61 -16.92 48.00
C HIS A 460 30.73 -15.40 48.04
N ILE A 461 29.98 -14.78 48.95
CA ILE A 461 30.25 -13.41 49.42
C ILE A 461 30.79 -13.46 50.84
N THR A 462 31.73 -12.57 51.13
CA THR A 462 32.35 -12.42 52.43
C THR A 462 32.02 -11.05 52.99
N LEU A 463 31.48 -11.02 54.21
CA LEU A 463 31.23 -9.81 54.97
C LEU A 463 32.21 -9.74 56.13
N THR A 464 33.02 -8.68 56.16
CA THR A 464 34.08 -8.51 57.16
C THR A 464 33.73 -7.35 58.08
N PRO A 465 33.72 -7.56 59.41
CA PRO A 465 33.56 -6.47 60.37
C PRO A 465 34.88 -5.73 60.56
N SER A 466 34.83 -4.40 60.57
CA SER A 466 35.93 -3.52 60.96
C SER A 466 35.49 -2.67 62.13
N LEU A 467 36.24 -2.71 63.23
CA LEU A 467 35.98 -1.86 64.39
C LEU A 467 36.58 -0.47 64.15
N GLN A 468 35.76 0.59 64.26
CA GLN A 468 36.19 1.98 64.22
C GLN A 468 35.69 2.69 65.48
N GLY A 469 36.55 2.80 66.48
CA GLY A 469 36.17 3.29 67.81
C GLY A 469 35.19 2.34 68.50
N ARG A 470 33.94 2.79 68.71
CA ARG A 470 32.83 1.99 69.27
C ARG A 470 31.79 1.54 68.24
N ALA A 471 32.00 1.84 66.96
CA ALA A 471 31.11 1.44 65.88
C ALA A 471 31.74 0.28 65.08
N ILE A 472 30.90 -0.68 64.67
CA ILE A 472 31.30 -1.77 63.78
C ILE A 472 30.80 -1.45 62.38
N ASN A 473 31.73 -1.27 61.45
CA ASN A 473 31.44 -1.10 60.03
C ASN A 473 31.62 -2.43 59.31
N TRP A 474 30.68 -2.76 58.43
CA TRP A 474 30.72 -4.00 57.65
C TRP A 474 31.09 -3.69 56.21
N THR A 475 32.14 -4.34 55.71
CA THR A 475 32.47 -4.36 54.29
C THR A 475 31.99 -5.67 53.69
N CYS A 476 31.59 -5.65 52.42
CA CYS A 476 31.22 -6.84 51.66
C CYS A 476 32.10 -6.93 50.42
N ALA A 477 32.57 -8.12 50.11
CA ALA A 477 33.35 -8.41 48.91
C ALA A 477 33.14 -9.86 48.48
N SER A 478 33.58 -10.18 47.27
CA SER A 478 33.67 -11.55 46.76
C SER A 478 34.87 -11.63 45.82
N GLU A 479 35.67 -12.68 45.95
CA GLU A 479 36.84 -12.91 45.09
C GLU A 479 36.47 -13.70 43.83
N ASP A 480 35.38 -14.45 43.88
CA ASP A 480 34.97 -15.41 42.86
C ASP A 480 33.76 -14.95 42.03
N ILE A 481 33.04 -13.89 42.44
CA ILE A 481 31.89 -13.31 41.72
C ILE A 481 32.28 -11.98 41.07
N PRO A 482 32.13 -11.83 39.73
CA PRO A 482 32.37 -10.55 39.05
C PRO A 482 31.52 -9.40 39.59
N ASN A 483 32.13 -8.20 39.72
CA ASN A 483 31.49 -6.98 40.23
C ASN A 483 30.13 -6.63 39.58
N GLN A 484 29.94 -6.96 38.29
CA GLN A 484 28.67 -6.72 37.58
C GLN A 484 27.49 -7.50 38.17
N TYR A 485 27.75 -8.64 38.81
CA TYR A 485 26.74 -9.48 39.45
C TYR A 485 26.57 -9.20 40.94
N LEU A 486 27.46 -8.38 41.52
CA LEU A 486 27.39 -7.98 42.92
C LEU A 486 26.47 -6.76 43.10
N PRO A 487 25.76 -6.66 44.24
CA PRO A 487 25.05 -5.45 44.63
C PRO A 487 26.06 -4.33 44.93
N PRO A 488 25.66 -3.04 44.83
CA PRO A 488 26.58 -1.91 44.98
C PRO A 488 27.44 -1.94 46.25
N MET A 489 26.89 -2.43 47.36
CA MET A 489 27.58 -2.52 48.66
C MET A 489 28.69 -3.59 48.73
N CYS A 490 28.74 -4.52 47.79
CA CYS A 490 29.73 -5.60 47.74
C CYS A 490 30.75 -5.40 46.60
N ARG A 491 30.67 -4.29 45.86
CA ARG A 491 31.59 -4.01 44.76
C ARG A 491 32.86 -3.39 45.32
N THR A 492 34.00 -3.95 44.96
CA THR A 492 35.29 -3.30 45.22
C THR A 492 35.39 -2.06 44.34
N GLN A 493 35.71 -0.90 44.93
CA GLN A 493 36.01 0.32 44.17
C GLN A 493 37.38 0.26 43.51
#